data_AF-A0A9J6GWA0-F1
#
_entry.id   AF-A0A9J6GWA0-F1
#
_cell.length_a   1.000
_cell.length_b   1.000
_cell.length_c   1.000
_cell.angle_alpha   90.00
_cell.angle_beta   90.00
_cell.angle_gamma   90.00
#
_symmetry.space_group_name_H-M   'P 1'
#
loop_
_entity.id
_entity.type
_entity.pdbx_description
1 polymer ?
#
loop_
_entity_poly.entity_id
_entity_poly.type
_entity_poly.pdbx_seq_one_letter_code
_entity_poly.pdbx_strand_id
1 'polypeptide(L)'
;MRQVIKKLLHLPASFPDITIHLPHRAGGLGALELARVAAECQLKAFARLQRLNSSTIDAVLEGSLMDCRGALGDSLGVPHAISGAEEVFAAVDGARKEHWRQWKARYSNSSLFAFEGDRLGNRWLRPGAGHMGDGDKIKSLRLRTNLFPTRTLSNKHAADPRARLCRRCGQKEETASTYSRSVHLSRPRVARVTIT
;
A
#
# COMPACT_ATOMS: atom_id res chain seq x y z
N MET A 1 1.45 10.22 -4.40
CA MET A 1 2.24 9.10 -4.94
C MET A 1 1.42 7.84 -5.24
N ARG A 2 0.65 7.28 -4.29
CA ARG A 2 -0.15 6.04 -4.51
C ARG A 2 -1.07 6.09 -5.74
N GLN A 3 -1.81 7.18 -5.93
CA GLN A 3 -2.68 7.37 -7.11
C GLN A 3 -1.90 7.41 -8.43
N VAL A 4 -0.67 7.94 -8.42
CA VAL A 4 0.20 7.98 -9.60
C VAL A 4 0.63 6.56 -9.97
N ILE A 5 1.05 5.75 -8.99
CA ILE A 5 1.40 4.34 -9.22
C ILE A 5 0.21 3.58 -9.78
N LYS A 6 -0.99 3.77 -9.21
CA LYS A 6 -2.21 3.14 -9.73
C LYS A 6 -2.49 3.55 -11.18
N LYS A 7 -2.34 4.83 -11.53
CA LYS A 7 -2.51 5.32 -12.90
C LYS A 7 -1.47 4.73 -13.86
N LEU A 8 -0.19 4.74 -13.50
CA LEU A 8 0.91 4.21 -14.31
C LEU A 8 0.74 2.72 -14.61
N LEU A 9 0.29 1.96 -13.61
CA LEU A 9 0.09 0.51 -13.74
C LEU A 9 -1.33 0.13 -14.20
N HIS A 10 -2.14 1.12 -14.61
CA HIS A 10 -3.54 0.95 -14.97
C HIS A 10 -4.36 0.17 -13.90
N LEU A 11 -4.03 0.30 -12.62
CA LEU A 11 -4.72 -0.39 -11.54
C LEU A 11 -6.03 0.36 -11.20
N PRO A 12 -7.10 -0.37 -10.82
CA PRO A 12 -8.35 0.26 -10.42
C PRO A 12 -8.16 1.08 -9.13
N ALA A 13 -9.03 2.07 -8.91
CA ALA A 13 -8.99 2.88 -7.69
C ALA A 13 -9.13 2.03 -6.41
N SER A 14 -9.88 0.93 -6.50
CA SER A 14 -10.08 -0.07 -5.44
C SER A 14 -8.85 -0.94 -5.15
N PHE A 15 -7.75 -0.79 -5.90
CA PHE A 15 -6.53 -1.56 -5.64
C PHE A 15 -6.01 -1.30 -4.22
N PRO A 16 -5.70 -2.34 -3.42
CA PRO A 16 -5.23 -2.18 -2.05
C PRO A 16 -3.93 -1.37 -1.99
N ASP A 17 -3.95 -0.26 -1.24
CA ASP A 17 -2.77 0.60 -1.06
C ASP A 17 -1.62 -0.17 -0.40
N ILE A 18 -1.93 -1.16 0.45
CA ILE A 18 -0.94 -1.99 1.12
C ILE A 18 -0.08 -2.80 0.15
N THR A 19 -0.67 -3.31 -0.94
CA THR A 19 0.06 -4.11 -1.94
C THR A 19 1.06 -3.26 -2.72
N ILE A 20 0.85 -1.94 -2.81
CA ILE A 20 1.82 -1.03 -3.44
C ILE A 20 3.12 -0.98 -2.62
N HIS A 21 3.00 -0.89 -1.30
CA HIS A 21 4.15 -0.65 -0.43
C HIS A 21 4.75 -1.92 0.19
N LEU A 22 4.00 -3.02 0.24
CA LEU A 22 4.49 -4.31 0.69
C LEU A 22 5.75 -4.73 -0.10
N PRO A 23 6.77 -5.30 0.55
CA PRO A 23 7.96 -5.75 -0.16
C PRO A 23 7.65 -6.92 -1.10
N HIS A 24 8.50 -7.13 -2.13
CA HIS A 24 8.33 -8.24 -3.08
C HIS A 24 8.22 -9.61 -2.39
N ARG A 25 9.00 -9.85 -1.32
CA ARG A 25 8.95 -11.09 -0.53
C ARG A 25 7.60 -11.34 0.17
N ALA A 26 6.80 -10.29 0.33
CA ALA A 26 5.46 -10.35 0.90
C ALA A 26 4.36 -10.26 -0.17
N GLY A 27 4.73 -10.29 -1.46
CA GLY A 27 3.78 -10.23 -2.56
C GLY A 27 3.30 -8.84 -2.97
N GLY A 28 3.97 -7.78 -2.50
CA GLY A 28 3.69 -6.42 -2.95
C GLY A 28 4.62 -5.92 -4.05
N LEU A 29 4.43 -4.67 -4.45
CA LEU A 29 5.22 -3.97 -5.47
C LEU A 29 6.52 -3.34 -4.94
N GLY A 30 6.74 -3.35 -3.62
CA GLY A 30 7.94 -2.83 -3.00
C GLY A 30 8.14 -1.32 -3.13
N ALA A 31 7.10 -0.56 -3.50
CA ALA A 31 7.24 0.88 -3.64
C ALA A 31 7.44 1.54 -2.27
N LEU A 32 8.48 2.37 -2.16
CA LEU A 32 8.79 3.04 -0.91
C LEU A 32 7.66 4.00 -0.49
N GLU A 33 7.29 3.95 0.78
CA GLU A 33 6.53 5.03 1.39
C GLU A 33 7.50 6.17 1.72
N LEU A 34 7.72 7.05 0.74
CA LEU A 34 8.79 8.07 0.81
C LEU A 34 8.78 8.89 2.10
N ALA A 35 7.60 9.32 2.57
CA ALA A 35 7.49 10.10 3.80
C ALA A 35 8.03 9.32 5.02
N ARG A 36 7.64 8.05 5.15
CA ARG A 36 8.11 7.19 6.23
C ARG A 36 9.60 6.89 6.10
N VAL A 37 10.05 6.50 4.91
CA VAL A 37 11.48 6.19 4.68
C VAL A 37 12.36 7.41 4.93
N ALA A 38 11.94 8.60 4.49
CA ALA A 38 12.65 9.84 4.76
C ALA A 38 12.74 10.11 6.26
N ALA A 39 11.64 9.96 7.00
CA ALA A 39 11.63 10.13 8.45
C ALA A 39 12.54 9.12 9.16
N GLU A 40 12.49 7.84 8.76
CA GLU A 40 13.36 6.80 9.30
C GLU A 40 14.85 7.10 9.02
N CYS A 41 15.18 7.57 7.82
CA CYS A 41 16.54 7.97 7.45
C CYS A 41 17.03 9.17 8.26
N GLN A 42 16.20 10.20 8.41
CA GLN A 42 16.54 11.40 9.17
C GLN A 42 16.76 11.08 10.65
N LEU A 43 15.85 10.31 11.28
CA LEU A 43 15.98 9.94 12.68
C LEU A 43 17.25 9.11 12.94
N LYS A 44 17.60 8.20 12.03
CA LYS A 44 18.87 7.46 12.10
C LYS A 44 20.09 8.35 11.89
N ALA A 45 19.99 9.36 11.03
CA ALA A 45 21.07 10.32 10.83
C ALA A 45 21.32 11.16 12.10
N PHE A 46 20.25 11.63 12.76
CA PHE A 46 20.35 12.30 14.06
C PHE A 46 21.10 11.45 15.10
N ALA A 47 20.70 10.19 15.24
CA ALA A 47 21.34 9.28 16.20
C ALA A 47 22.83 9.04 15.89
N ARG A 48 23.21 9.02 14.61
CA ARG A 48 24.62 8.91 14.19
C ARG A 48 25.41 10.18 14.50
N LEU A 49 24.81 11.35 14.31
CA LEU A 49 25.44 12.63 14.61
C LEU A 49 25.70 12.79 16.10
N GLN A 50 24.74 12.43 16.95
CA GLN A 50 24.89 12.43 18.42
C GLN A 50 26.01 11.48 18.88
N ARG A 51 26.25 10.38 18.16
CA ARG A 51 27.35 9.45 18.47
C ARG A 51 28.75 10.04 18.24
N LEU A 52 28.87 11.14 17.48
CA LEU A 52 30.17 11.76 17.20
C LEU A 52 30.76 12.48 18.42
N ASN A 53 29.99 12.64 19.51
CA ASN A 53 30.40 13.30 20.76
C ASN A 53 31.08 14.66 20.52
N SER A 54 30.55 15.44 19.57
CA SER A 54 31.09 16.74 19.18
C SER A 54 30.20 17.83 19.75
N SER A 55 30.75 18.64 20.66
CA SER A 55 30.03 19.73 21.32
C SER A 55 29.42 20.73 20.33
N THR A 56 30.04 20.96 19.18
CA THR A 56 29.49 21.82 18.12
C THR A 56 28.25 21.21 17.47
N ILE A 57 28.28 19.91 17.19
CA ILE A 57 27.14 19.19 16.60
C ILE A 57 26.00 19.14 17.61
N ASP A 58 26.30 18.84 18.87
CA ASP A 58 25.29 18.75 19.93
C ASP A 58 24.61 20.11 20.15
N ALA A 59 25.37 21.22 20.15
CA ALA A 59 24.80 22.56 20.24
C ALA A 59 23.88 22.92 19.06
N VAL A 60 24.25 22.53 17.82
CA VAL A 60 23.39 22.74 16.63
C VAL A 60 22.13 21.88 16.70
N LEU A 61 22.25 20.64 17.18
CA LEU A 61 21.12 19.73 17.33
C LEU A 61 20.13 20.25 18.37
N GLU A 62 20.61 20.64 19.54
CA GLU A 62 19.78 21.19 20.62
C GLU A 62 19.15 22.54 20.25
N GLY A 63 19.91 23.41 19.59
CA GLY A 63 19.46 24.78 19.28
C GLY A 63 18.50 24.91 18.10
N SER A 64 18.41 23.93 17.20
CA SER A 64 17.62 24.08 15.96
C SER A 64 16.87 22.84 15.48
N LEU A 65 17.26 21.65 15.91
CA LEU A 65 16.79 20.40 15.30
C LEU A 65 16.14 19.42 16.28
N MET A 66 16.11 19.72 17.58
CA MET A 66 15.46 18.88 18.59
C MET A 66 13.96 18.73 18.35
N ASP A 67 13.26 19.81 18.02
CA ASP A 67 11.83 19.76 17.69
C ASP A 67 11.57 18.91 16.44
N CYS A 68 12.45 19.02 15.44
CA CYS A 68 12.38 18.19 14.23
C CYS A 68 12.60 16.71 14.57
N ARG A 69 13.58 16.38 15.42
CA ARG A 69 13.82 15.01 15.90
C ARG A 69 12.60 14.48 16.66
N GLY A 70 11.99 15.31 17.51
CA GLY A 70 10.75 15.00 18.23
C GLY A 70 9.62 14.63 17.27
N ALA A 71 9.27 15.55 16.37
CA ALA A 71 8.21 15.33 15.39
C ALA A 71 8.44 14.08 14.51
N LEU A 72 9.69 13.79 14.15
CA LEU A 72 10.05 12.56 13.45
C LEU A 72 9.80 11.31 14.30
N GLY A 73 10.22 11.34 15.57
CA GLY A 73 9.95 10.28 16.54
C GLY A 73 8.46 9.99 16.67
N ASP A 74 7.65 11.01 16.86
CA ASP A 74 6.18 10.90 16.98
C ASP A 74 5.55 10.30 15.72
N SER A 75 5.97 10.78 14.54
CA SER A 75 5.44 10.29 13.26
C SER A 75 5.71 8.80 13.04
N LEU A 76 6.79 8.28 13.62
CA LEU A 76 7.19 6.88 13.50
C LEU A 76 6.72 6.02 14.69
N GLY A 77 6.33 6.63 15.81
CA GLY A 77 6.07 5.95 17.08
C GLY A 77 7.35 5.50 17.79
N VAL A 78 8.44 6.27 17.65
CA VAL A 78 9.72 6.01 18.32
C VAL A 78 9.85 6.91 19.56
N PRO A 79 10.04 6.36 20.77
CA PRO A 79 10.14 7.16 21.99
C PRO A 79 11.31 8.15 22.00
N HIS A 80 11.08 9.38 22.46
CA HIS A 80 12.11 10.43 22.50
C HIS A 80 13.27 10.14 23.47
N ALA A 81 13.00 9.35 24.52
CA ALA A 81 13.96 9.00 25.56
C ALA A 81 15.14 8.16 25.04
N ILE A 82 15.01 7.58 23.85
CA ILE A 82 16.04 6.75 23.23
C ILE A 82 17.01 7.65 22.47
N SER A 83 18.25 7.74 22.93
CA SER A 83 19.30 8.56 22.31
C SER A 83 20.46 7.75 21.74
N GLY A 84 20.62 6.48 22.15
CA GLY A 84 21.67 5.62 21.62
C GLY A 84 21.42 5.26 20.14
N ALA A 85 22.45 5.36 19.28
CA ALA A 85 22.29 5.08 17.85
C ALA A 85 21.73 3.68 17.57
N GLU A 86 22.26 2.65 18.22
CA GLU A 86 21.77 1.28 18.05
C GLU A 86 20.34 1.10 18.58
N GLU A 87 20.02 1.76 19.70
CA GLU A 87 18.68 1.72 20.28
C GLU A 87 17.65 2.41 19.39
N VAL A 88 18.00 3.57 18.81
CA VAL A 88 17.17 4.25 17.81
C VAL A 88 16.97 3.37 16.59
N PHE A 89 18.01 2.66 16.14
CA PHE A 89 17.91 1.81 14.95
C PHE A 89 16.99 0.62 15.21
N ALA A 90 17.12 -0.01 16.37
CA ALA A 90 16.24 -1.09 16.83
C ALA A 90 14.80 -0.60 16.99
N ALA A 91 14.60 0.57 17.60
CA ALA A 91 13.28 1.18 17.79
C ALA A 91 12.61 1.50 16.44
N VAL A 92 13.35 2.05 15.47
CA VAL A 92 12.85 2.29 14.12
C VAL A 92 12.47 0.99 13.42
N ASP A 93 13.26 -0.09 13.56
CA ASP A 93 12.91 -1.39 12.98
C ASP A 93 11.66 -1.99 13.63
N GLY A 94 11.55 -1.90 14.96
CA GLY A 94 10.36 -2.30 15.72
C GLY A 94 9.12 -1.52 15.28
N ALA A 95 9.22 -0.19 15.21
CA ALA A 95 8.16 0.69 14.73
C ALA A 95 7.72 0.36 13.30
N ARG A 96 8.67 0.01 12.42
CA ARG A 96 8.36 -0.43 11.05
C ARG A 96 7.59 -1.75 11.05
N LYS A 97 8.02 -2.75 11.82
CA LYS A 97 7.31 -4.04 11.93
C LYS A 97 5.89 -3.84 12.47
N GLU A 98 5.74 -3.02 13.50
CA GLU A 98 4.45 -2.70 14.10
C GLU A 98 3.53 -1.96 13.13
N HIS A 99 4.05 -0.96 12.42
CA HIS A 99 3.32 -0.26 11.38
C HIS A 99 2.76 -1.24 10.33
N TRP A 100 3.59 -2.18 9.85
CA TRP A 100 3.13 -3.22 8.92
C TRP A 100 2.07 -4.14 9.52
N ARG A 101 2.23 -4.53 10.80
CA ARG A 101 1.23 -5.36 11.50
C ARG A 101 -0.12 -4.65 11.56
N GLN A 102 -0.15 -3.39 12.00
CA GLN A 102 -1.37 -2.58 12.07
C GLN A 102 -1.99 -2.36 10.69
N TRP A 103 -1.18 -2.10 9.66
CA TRP A 103 -1.65 -1.95 8.30
C TRP A 103 -2.28 -3.23 7.75
N LYS A 104 -1.67 -4.39 8.01
CA LYS A 104 -2.25 -5.70 7.62
C LYS A 104 -3.60 -5.93 8.32
N ALA A 105 -3.71 -5.58 9.60
CA ALA A 105 -4.94 -5.73 10.38
C ALA A 105 -6.13 -4.90 9.86
N ARG A 106 -5.88 -3.81 9.11
CA ARG A 106 -6.96 -2.99 8.50
C ARG A 106 -7.71 -3.70 7.38
N TYR A 107 -7.15 -4.78 6.82
CA TYR A 107 -7.77 -5.51 5.72
C TYR A 107 -8.49 -6.75 6.24
N SER A 108 -9.80 -6.80 6.04
CA SER A 108 -10.61 -7.99 6.34
C SER A 108 -10.31 -9.18 5.41
N ASN A 109 -9.61 -8.94 4.31
CA ASN A 109 -9.26 -9.98 3.35
C ASN A 109 -7.85 -10.55 3.61
N SER A 110 -7.77 -11.54 4.50
CA SER A 110 -6.50 -12.25 4.82
C SER A 110 -5.82 -12.88 3.60
N SER A 111 -6.60 -13.28 2.58
CA SER A 111 -6.06 -13.86 1.34
C SER A 111 -5.09 -12.95 0.57
N LEU A 112 -5.15 -11.63 0.80
CA LEU A 112 -4.22 -10.68 0.20
C LEU A 112 -2.76 -10.95 0.61
N PHE A 113 -2.56 -11.56 1.78
CA PHE A 113 -1.26 -11.84 2.37
C PHE A 113 -0.85 -13.31 2.25
N ALA A 114 -1.61 -14.14 1.53
CA ALA A 114 -1.39 -15.59 1.40
C ALA A 114 -0.01 -15.96 0.81
N PHE A 115 0.66 -15.00 0.18
CA PHE A 115 1.94 -15.19 -0.48
C PHE A 115 3.12 -14.60 0.31
N GLU A 116 2.90 -14.24 1.57
CA GLU A 116 3.97 -13.77 2.45
C GLU A 116 5.03 -14.88 2.61
N GLY A 117 6.27 -14.60 2.22
CA GLY A 117 7.36 -15.57 2.27
C GLY A 117 7.46 -16.53 1.07
N ASP A 118 6.47 -16.56 0.16
CA ASP A 118 6.49 -17.44 -1.01
C ASP A 118 7.56 -16.99 -2.02
N ARG A 119 8.69 -17.71 -2.09
CA ARG A 119 9.81 -17.33 -2.97
C ARG A 119 9.47 -17.48 -4.45
N LEU A 120 8.74 -18.53 -4.82
CA LEU A 120 8.45 -18.86 -6.22
C LEU A 120 7.31 -17.97 -6.75
N GLY A 121 6.22 -17.86 -5.99
CA GLY A 121 5.08 -17.00 -6.35
C GLY A 121 5.38 -15.50 -6.30
N ASN A 122 6.50 -15.09 -5.69
CA ASN A 122 6.99 -13.70 -5.69
C ASN A 122 8.10 -13.42 -6.71
N ARG A 123 8.65 -14.43 -7.38
CA ARG A 123 9.82 -14.25 -8.25
C ARG A 123 9.58 -13.23 -9.37
N TRP A 124 8.39 -13.25 -9.95
CA TRP A 124 8.00 -12.38 -11.06
C TRP A 124 7.81 -10.90 -10.69
N LEU A 125 7.68 -10.57 -9.40
CA LEU A 125 7.61 -9.19 -8.92
C LEU A 125 8.98 -8.51 -8.93
N ARG A 126 10.07 -9.27 -9.01
CA ARG A 126 11.42 -8.72 -8.98
C ARG A 126 11.77 -8.07 -10.33
N PRO A 127 12.52 -6.96 -10.32
CA PRO A 127 13.13 -6.41 -11.53
C PRO A 127 13.95 -7.50 -12.24
N GLY A 128 13.85 -7.56 -13.57
CA GLY A 128 14.61 -8.54 -14.37
C GLY A 128 14.08 -9.98 -14.32
N ALA A 129 12.91 -10.25 -13.73
CA ALA A 129 12.24 -11.53 -13.87
C ALA A 129 11.67 -11.68 -15.31
N GLY A 130 12.56 -12.00 -16.26
CA GLY A 130 12.35 -11.92 -17.72
C GLY A 130 11.41 -12.95 -18.33
N HIS A 131 10.50 -13.55 -17.55
CA HIS A 131 9.56 -14.56 -18.06
C HIS A 131 8.13 -14.04 -18.26
N MET A 132 7.85 -12.77 -17.91
CA MET A 132 6.52 -12.19 -18.05
C MET A 132 6.59 -10.75 -18.55
N GLY A 133 5.79 -10.43 -19.57
CA GLY A 133 5.62 -9.06 -20.07
C GLY A 133 4.91 -8.16 -19.05
N ASP A 134 5.09 -6.85 -19.17
CA ASP A 134 4.56 -5.90 -18.17
C ASP A 134 3.02 -5.88 -18.11
N GLY A 135 2.35 -6.08 -19.24
CA GLY A 135 0.89 -6.24 -19.27
C GLY A 135 0.41 -7.46 -18.48
N ASP A 136 1.15 -8.57 -18.55
CA ASP A 136 0.80 -9.80 -17.82
C ASP A 136 1.16 -9.71 -16.34
N LYS A 137 2.18 -8.93 -15.97
CA LYS A 137 2.42 -8.53 -14.57
C LYS A 137 1.22 -7.80 -14.00
N ILE A 138 0.67 -6.83 -14.73
CA ILE A 138 -0.52 -6.08 -14.27
C ILE A 138 -1.73 -7.00 -14.12
N LYS A 139 -2.00 -7.90 -15.08
CA LYS A 139 -3.08 -8.89 -14.97
C LYS A 139 -2.88 -9.80 -13.76
N SER A 140 -1.67 -10.29 -13.56
CA SER A 140 -1.30 -11.15 -12.42
C SER A 140 -1.48 -10.44 -11.08
N LEU A 141 -1.12 -9.15 -10.98
CA LEU A 141 -1.38 -8.34 -9.79
C LEU A 141 -2.87 -8.23 -9.48
N ARG A 142 -3.70 -8.01 -10.51
CA ARG A 142 -5.17 -7.91 -10.35
C ARG A 142 -5.79 -9.24 -9.91
N LEU A 143 -5.33 -10.36 -10.46
CA LEU A 143 -5.75 -11.70 -10.05
C LEU A 143 -5.39 -11.95 -8.58
N ARG A 144 -4.14 -11.69 -8.23
CA ARG A 144 -3.58 -11.91 -6.90
C ARG A 144 -4.25 -11.09 -5.80
N THR A 145 -4.59 -9.85 -6.11
CA THR A 145 -5.26 -8.94 -5.17
C THR A 145 -6.76 -9.21 -5.08
N ASN A 146 -7.26 -10.25 -5.76
CA ASN A 146 -8.69 -10.56 -5.82
C ASN A 146 -9.49 -9.34 -6.33
N LEU A 147 -8.90 -8.57 -7.24
CA LEU A 147 -9.55 -7.45 -7.92
C LEU A 147 -10.09 -7.85 -9.29
N PHE A 148 -9.68 -9.01 -9.79
CA PHE A 148 -10.37 -9.62 -10.89
C PHE A 148 -11.73 -10.10 -10.38
N PRO A 149 -12.84 -9.61 -10.92
CA PRO A 149 -14.13 -9.98 -10.40
C PRO A 149 -14.45 -11.43 -10.81
N THR A 150 -14.13 -12.37 -9.93
CA THR A 150 -14.52 -13.77 -10.08
C THR A 150 -15.88 -13.98 -9.42
N ARG A 151 -16.65 -14.97 -9.90
CA ARG A 151 -17.92 -15.37 -9.26
C ARG A 151 -17.71 -15.68 -7.77
N THR A 152 -16.55 -16.24 -7.41
CA THR A 152 -16.16 -16.53 -6.03
C THR A 152 -16.08 -15.27 -5.16
N LEU A 153 -15.59 -14.15 -5.70
CA LEU A 153 -15.51 -12.89 -4.96
C LEU A 153 -16.87 -12.21 -4.80
N SER A 154 -17.68 -12.20 -5.87
CA SER A 154 -19.07 -11.72 -5.79
C SER A 154 -19.90 -12.54 -4.79
N ASN A 155 -19.62 -13.84 -4.69
CA ASN A 155 -20.32 -14.75 -3.79
C ASN A 155 -19.70 -14.85 -2.39
N LYS A 156 -18.60 -14.15 -2.09
CA LYS A 156 -17.95 -14.21 -0.76
C LYS A 156 -18.87 -13.74 0.36
N HIS A 157 -19.82 -12.87 0.02
CA HIS A 157 -20.86 -12.40 0.93
C HIS A 157 -22.24 -12.98 0.61
N ALA A 158 -22.30 -14.15 -0.05
CA ALA A 158 -23.56 -14.75 -0.48
C ALA A 158 -24.56 -15.01 0.67
N ALA A 159 -24.08 -15.15 1.92
CA ALA A 159 -24.93 -15.32 3.09
C ALA A 159 -25.73 -14.05 3.46
N ASP A 160 -25.27 -12.86 3.08
CA ASP A 160 -25.98 -11.60 3.30
C ASP A 160 -26.50 -11.04 1.95
N PRO A 161 -27.83 -11.07 1.71
CA PRO A 161 -28.43 -10.53 0.48
C PRO A 161 -28.11 -9.04 0.25
N ARG A 162 -27.91 -8.24 1.32
CA ARG A 162 -27.58 -6.81 1.21
C ARG A 162 -26.14 -6.59 0.79
N ALA A 163 -25.22 -7.45 1.22
CA ALA A 163 -23.83 -7.42 0.81
C ALA A 163 -23.61 -7.78 -0.67
N ARG A 164 -24.66 -8.29 -1.35
CA ARG A 164 -24.66 -8.50 -2.80
C ARG A 164 -25.06 -7.26 -3.58
N LEU A 165 -25.57 -6.20 -2.95
CA LEU A 165 -26.00 -5.00 -3.67
C LEU A 165 -24.79 -4.17 -4.11
N CYS A 166 -24.89 -3.56 -5.29
CA CYS A 166 -23.88 -2.68 -5.84
C CYS A 166 -23.61 -1.54 -4.88
N ARG A 167 -22.35 -1.37 -4.47
CA ARG A 167 -21.94 -0.34 -3.51
C ARG A 167 -22.15 1.09 -4.02
N ARG A 168 -22.39 1.26 -5.33
CA ARG A 168 -22.60 2.56 -5.97
C ARG A 168 -24.07 2.97 -6.09
N CYS A 169 -24.96 2.04 -6.42
CA CYS A 169 -26.38 2.36 -6.63
C CYS A 169 -27.32 1.72 -5.61
N GLY A 170 -26.88 0.75 -4.82
CA GLY A 170 -27.67 0.09 -3.78
C GLY A 170 -28.87 -0.72 -4.28
N GLN A 171 -29.14 -0.76 -5.59
CA GLN A 171 -30.39 -1.31 -6.14
C GLN A 171 -30.23 -2.59 -6.97
N LYS A 172 -29.03 -2.89 -7.45
CA LYS A 172 -28.76 -4.07 -8.31
C LYS A 172 -27.67 -4.93 -7.72
N GLU A 173 -27.71 -6.22 -8.00
CA GLU A 173 -26.65 -7.15 -7.59
C GLU A 173 -25.29 -6.72 -8.18
N GLU A 174 -24.24 -6.75 -7.36
CA GLU A 174 -22.89 -6.34 -7.69
C GLU A 174 -22.22 -7.43 -8.55
N THR A 175 -22.45 -7.34 -9.86
CA THR A 175 -21.84 -8.27 -10.81
C THR A 175 -20.39 -7.90 -11.14
N ALA A 176 -19.65 -8.88 -11.67
CA ALA A 176 -18.30 -8.68 -12.17
C ALA A 176 -18.16 -7.54 -13.19
N SER A 177 -19.21 -7.32 -13.99
CA SER A 177 -19.28 -6.22 -14.95
C SER A 177 -19.23 -4.84 -14.28
N THR A 178 -19.73 -4.70 -13.06
CA THR A 178 -19.73 -3.46 -12.27
C THR A 178 -18.31 -3.02 -11.88
N TYR A 179 -17.44 -3.97 -11.51
CA TYR A 179 -16.03 -3.71 -11.21
C TYR A 179 -15.20 -3.36 -12.45
N SER A 180 -15.52 -3.99 -13.59
CA SER A 180 -14.85 -3.72 -14.87
C SER A 180 -15.23 -2.38 -15.52
N ARG A 181 -16.40 -1.81 -15.17
CA ARG A 181 -16.94 -0.58 -15.76
C ARG A 181 -16.48 0.70 -15.05
N SER A 182 -15.17 0.86 -14.89
CA SER A 182 -14.56 2.21 -14.91
C SER A 182 -14.50 2.79 -16.34
N VAL A 183 -15.24 2.19 -17.28
CA VAL A 183 -15.42 2.66 -18.66
C VAL A 183 -16.91 2.61 -19.00
N HIS A 184 -17.68 3.59 -18.51
CA HIS A 184 -18.83 4.10 -19.25
C HIS A 184 -18.71 5.63 -19.24
N LEU A 185 -17.96 6.14 -20.21
CA LEU A 185 -18.42 7.29 -20.99
C LEU A 185 -19.78 6.88 -21.55
N SER A 186 -20.84 7.17 -20.80
CA SER A 186 -22.20 7.08 -21.30
C SER A 186 -22.37 8.17 -22.36
N ARG A 187 -22.01 7.90 -23.62
CA ARG A 187 -22.64 8.64 -24.72
C ARG A 187 -24.14 8.33 -24.63
N PRO A 188 -25.02 9.34 -24.50
CA PRO A 188 -26.44 9.09 -24.47
C PRO A 188 -26.86 8.42 -25.79
N ARG A 189 -27.52 7.26 -25.69
CA ARG A 189 -28.18 6.64 -26.85
C ARG A 189 -29.32 7.56 -27.25
N VAL A 190 -29.19 8.22 -28.40
CA VAL A 190 -30.29 8.92 -29.06
C VAL A 190 -31.41 7.91 -29.28
N ALA A 191 -32.58 8.19 -28.72
CA ALA A 191 -33.78 7.39 -28.90
C ALA A 191 -34.17 7.42 -30.39
N ARG A 192 -34.36 6.25 -31.01
CA ARG A 192 -35.05 6.16 -32.30
C ARG A 192 -36.54 6.40 -32.01
N VAL A 193 -37.04 7.54 -32.48
CA VAL A 193 -38.48 7.81 -32.57
C VAL A 193 -39.03 6.94 -33.69
N THR A 194 -39.92 6.02 -33.34
CA THR A 194 -40.76 5.31 -34.30
C THR A 194 -41.89 6.26 -34.67
N ILE A 195 -41.92 6.73 -35.91
CA ILE A 195 -43.05 7.49 -36.46
C ILE A 195 -44.05 6.44 -36.96
N THR A 196 -45.26 6.46 -36.38
CA THR A 196 -46.46 5.78 -36.88
C THR A 196 -46.99 6.46 -38.13
#